data_AF-A0A2S6H055-F1
#
_entry.id   AF-A0A2S6H055-F1
#
_cell.length_a   1.000
_cell.length_b   1.000
_cell.length_c   1.000
_cell.angle_alpha   90.00
_cell.angle_beta   90.00
_cell.angle_gamma   90.00
#
_symmetry.space_group_name_H-M   'P 1'
#
loop_
_entity.id
_entity.type
_entity.pdbx_description
1 polymer ?
#
loop_
_entity_poly.entity_id
_entity_poly.type
_entity_poly.pdbx_seq_one_letter_code
_entity_poly.pdbx_strand_id
1 'polypeptide(L)'
;MSTDGYPADLSQAEALDEDNLRVDPLEEGVEPPERWAEADRFGMTVAEQRAGETLDQRLAEEEPDVAPDDSPGPDTPLREVDDRIDTRTDDLDDPAPPEPHQPLRTEAERDGRSADEAGGSVAEALREGR
;
A
#
# COMPACT_ATOMS: atom_id res chain seq x y z
N MET A 1 17.55 -3.76 57.59
CA MET A 1 17.13 -3.40 56.22
C MET A 1 18.36 -3.57 55.34
N SER A 2 18.41 -4.67 54.57
CA SER A 2 19.46 -4.88 53.57
C SER A 2 19.26 -3.93 52.41
N THR A 3 20.28 -3.14 52.11
CA THR A 3 20.40 -2.43 50.83
C THR A 3 21.05 -3.39 49.84
N ASP A 4 20.22 -4.16 49.15
CA ASP A 4 20.66 -5.00 48.04
C ASP A 4 21.03 -4.12 46.84
N GLY A 5 22.33 -3.98 46.59
CA GLY A 5 22.91 -4.42 45.31
C GLY A 5 22.85 -3.55 44.04
N TYR A 6 22.25 -2.35 44.00
CA TYR A 6 22.18 -1.58 42.75
C TYR A 6 23.25 -0.45 42.66
N PRO A 7 24.01 -0.36 41.55
CA PRO A 7 25.00 0.71 41.36
C PRO A 7 24.29 2.07 41.25
N ALA A 8 24.81 3.08 41.95
CA ALA A 8 24.23 4.42 42.08
C ALA A 8 23.99 5.17 40.74
N ASP A 9 24.52 4.65 39.63
CA ASP A 9 24.40 5.23 38.28
C ASP A 9 23.08 4.84 37.58
N LEU A 10 22.43 3.75 37.99
CA LEU A 10 21.08 3.38 37.50
C LEU A 10 19.96 4.14 38.23
N SER A 11 20.30 4.88 39.30
CA SER A 11 19.33 5.49 40.21
C SER A 11 18.48 6.61 39.60
N GLN A 12 18.97 7.29 38.56
CA GLN A 12 18.22 8.39 37.92
C GLN A 12 17.25 7.88 36.85
N ALA A 13 17.61 6.83 36.12
CA ALA A 13 16.76 6.25 35.08
C ALA A 13 15.62 5.42 35.70
N GLU A 14 15.94 4.55 36.66
CA GLU A 14 14.93 3.75 37.39
C GLU A 14 13.96 4.61 38.22
N ALA A 15 14.41 5.78 38.68
CA ALA A 15 13.53 6.74 39.36
C ALA A 15 12.45 7.34 38.44
N LEU A 16 12.61 7.23 37.12
CA LEU A 16 11.62 7.63 36.13
C LEU A 16 10.71 6.47 35.70
N ASP A 17 10.87 5.28 36.26
CA ASP A 17 9.96 4.17 35.98
C ASP A 17 8.59 4.41 36.61
N GLU A 18 7.56 3.88 35.94
CA GLU A 18 6.15 4.09 36.25
C GLU A 18 5.76 3.65 37.67
N ASP A 19 6.35 2.54 38.13
CA ASP A 19 6.16 1.99 39.48
C ASP A 19 6.74 2.91 40.57
N ASN A 20 7.82 3.63 40.26
CA ASN A 20 8.48 4.58 41.17
C ASN A 20 7.86 5.98 41.11
N LEU A 21 7.42 6.44 39.93
CA LEU A 21 6.77 7.74 39.74
C LEU A 21 5.36 7.78 40.37
N ARG A 22 4.72 6.61 40.59
CA ARG A 22 3.34 6.50 41.12
C ARG A 22 2.32 7.34 40.34
N VAL A 23 2.61 7.58 39.07
CA VAL A 23 1.72 8.17 38.07
C VAL A 23 1.78 7.24 36.87
N ASP A 24 0.65 6.66 36.51
CA ASP A 24 0.49 6.02 35.22
C ASP A 24 0.30 7.15 34.18
N PRO A 25 1.14 7.27 33.13
CA PRO A 25 0.96 8.27 32.08
C PRO A 25 -0.43 8.24 31.42
N LEU A 26 -1.15 7.12 31.53
CA LEU A 26 -2.52 6.93 31.06
C LEU A 26 -3.58 7.28 32.12
N GLU A 27 -3.22 7.50 33.39
CA GLU A 27 -4.16 7.86 34.47
C GLU A 27 -4.72 9.28 34.30
N GLU A 28 -3.93 10.23 33.79
CA GLU A 28 -4.45 11.55 33.40
C GLU A 28 -5.24 11.48 32.08
N GLY A 29 -4.85 10.58 31.17
CA GLY A 29 -5.44 10.40 29.86
C GLY A 29 -5.21 11.60 28.94
N VAL A 30 -4.50 11.39 27.82
CA VAL A 30 -4.49 12.40 26.75
C VAL A 30 -5.74 12.21 25.91
N GLU A 31 -6.63 13.19 25.93
CA GLU A 31 -7.76 13.20 24.99
C GLU A 31 -7.23 13.50 23.58
N PRO A 32 -7.43 12.59 22.60
CA PRO A 32 -7.03 12.85 21.24
C PRO A 32 -7.79 14.08 20.69
N PRO A 33 -7.20 14.83 19.76
CA PRO A 33 -7.88 15.98 19.18
C PRO A 33 -9.20 15.54 18.53
N GLU A 34 -10.28 16.25 18.89
CA GLU A 34 -11.53 16.12 18.15
C GLU A 34 -11.30 16.48 16.67
N ARG A 35 -12.00 15.77 15.76
CA ARG A 35 -11.93 16.01 14.31
C ARG A 35 -10.50 15.96 13.76
N TRP A 36 -9.83 14.85 14.02
CA TRP A 36 -8.56 14.56 13.37
C TRP A 36 -8.66 14.75 11.85
N ALA A 37 -7.68 15.41 11.25
CA ALA A 37 -7.71 15.92 9.87
C ALA A 37 -8.03 14.83 8.81
N GLU A 38 -7.74 13.58 9.13
CA GLU A 38 -7.96 12.45 8.24
C GLU A 38 -9.39 11.89 8.29
N ALA A 39 -10.18 12.26 9.29
CA ALA A 39 -11.51 11.70 9.55
C ALA A 39 -12.56 12.12 8.50
N ASP A 40 -12.32 13.21 7.77
CA ASP A 40 -13.22 13.75 6.74
C ASP A 40 -12.69 13.52 5.31
N ARG A 41 -11.72 12.61 5.14
CA ARG A 41 -11.17 12.31 3.80
C ARG A 41 -12.14 11.57 2.91
N PHE A 42 -11.88 11.60 1.60
CA PHE A 42 -12.64 10.81 0.66
C PHE A 42 -12.51 9.31 0.97
N GLY A 43 -13.62 8.56 0.87
CA GLY A 43 -13.64 7.12 1.12
C GLY A 43 -14.05 6.72 2.54
N MET A 44 -14.42 7.68 3.40
CA MET A 44 -14.94 7.40 4.74
C MET A 44 -16.38 6.89 4.72
N THR A 45 -17.10 7.07 3.61
CA THR A 45 -18.46 6.55 3.42
C THR A 45 -18.53 5.40 2.42
N VAL A 46 -19.55 4.52 2.58
CA VAL A 46 -19.82 3.42 1.64
C VAL A 46 -20.06 3.92 0.21
N ALA A 47 -20.66 5.10 0.06
CA ALA A 47 -20.93 5.70 -1.24
C ALA A 47 -19.63 6.11 -1.95
N GLU A 48 -18.71 6.76 -1.23
CA GLU A 48 -17.42 7.19 -1.77
C GLU A 48 -16.53 5.99 -2.12
N GLN A 49 -16.49 4.96 -1.28
CA GLN A 49 -15.72 3.75 -1.59
C GLN A 49 -16.22 3.06 -2.88
N ARG A 50 -17.53 3.08 -3.13
CA ARG A 50 -18.12 2.55 -4.37
C ARG A 50 -17.82 3.43 -5.58
N ALA A 51 -17.83 4.75 -5.39
CA ALA A 51 -17.51 5.69 -6.46
C ALA A 51 -16.03 5.63 -6.84
N GLY A 52 -15.16 5.44 -5.84
CA GLY A 52 -13.73 5.62 -5.99
C GLY A 52 -13.35 7.09 -6.15
N GLU A 53 -12.10 7.40 -5.82
CA GLU A 53 -11.56 8.74 -6.00
C GLU A 53 -11.20 8.98 -7.47
N THR A 54 -11.37 10.22 -7.93
CA THR A 54 -10.94 10.58 -9.30
C THR A 54 -9.42 10.70 -9.38
N LEU A 55 -8.86 10.49 -10.58
CA LEU A 55 -7.41 10.63 -10.79
C LEU A 55 -6.92 12.05 -10.46
N ASP A 56 -7.69 13.08 -10.82
CA ASP A 56 -7.33 14.47 -10.56
C ASP A 56 -7.29 14.79 -9.06
N GLN A 57 -8.20 14.21 -8.27
CA GLN A 57 -8.19 14.35 -6.82
C GLN A 57 -6.93 13.72 -6.22
N ARG A 58 -6.60 12.48 -6.62
CA ARG A 58 -5.38 11.79 -6.17
C ARG A 58 -4.12 12.57 -6.51
N LEU A 59 -4.02 13.11 -7.73
CA LEU A 59 -2.88 13.93 -8.15
C LEU A 59 -2.77 15.25 -7.39
N ALA A 60 -3.90 15.82 -6.95
CA ALA A 60 -3.89 17.06 -6.17
C ALA A 60 -3.45 16.84 -4.71
N GLU A 61 -3.57 15.62 -4.19
CA GLU A 61 -3.09 15.23 -2.86
C GLU A 61 -1.58 14.93 -2.83
N GLU A 62 -0.99 14.56 -3.97
CA GLU A 62 0.42 14.23 -4.10
C GLU A 62 1.32 15.49 -4.15
N GLU A 63 2.48 15.41 -3.49
CA GLU A 63 3.58 16.36 -3.70
C GLU A 63 4.54 15.77 -4.75
N PRO A 64 4.90 16.51 -5.82
CA PRO A 64 5.93 16.07 -6.75
C PRO A 64 7.31 16.01 -6.08
N ASP A 65 7.96 14.85 -6.12
CA ASP A 65 9.33 14.66 -5.61
C ASP A 65 10.40 15.45 -6.39
N VAL A 66 10.07 15.90 -7.60
CA VAL A 66 10.95 16.66 -8.50
C VAL A 66 10.33 18.00 -8.83
N ALA A 67 11.17 19.03 -8.99
CA ALA A 67 10.68 20.32 -9.42
C ALA A 67 10.04 20.21 -10.82
N PRO A 68 8.99 21.01 -11.13
CA PRO A 68 8.34 20.97 -12.43
C PRO A 68 9.31 21.15 -13.61
N ASP A 69 10.33 21.99 -13.42
CA ASP A 69 11.36 22.28 -14.43
C ASP A 69 12.42 21.16 -14.58
N ASP A 70 12.55 20.27 -13.60
CA ASP A 70 13.49 19.14 -13.67
C ASP A 70 12.89 17.95 -14.42
N SER A 71 11.56 17.89 -14.54
CA SER A 71 10.83 16.85 -15.25
C SER A 71 10.73 17.16 -16.75
N PRO A 72 10.90 16.18 -17.64
CA PRO A 72 10.83 16.43 -19.08
C PRO A 72 9.39 16.80 -19.49
N GLY A 73 9.24 17.99 -20.05
CA GLY A 73 7.98 18.46 -20.63
C GLY A 73 7.69 17.86 -22.02
N PRO A 74 6.51 18.14 -22.60
CA PRO A 74 6.08 17.58 -23.89
C PRO A 74 6.98 17.96 -25.08
N ASP A 75 7.72 19.07 -24.99
CA ASP A 75 8.65 19.53 -26.02
C ASP A 75 10.08 19.01 -25.84
N THR A 76 10.33 18.21 -24.80
CA THR A 76 11.66 17.65 -24.53
C THR A 76 12.03 16.66 -25.63
N PRO A 77 13.18 16.81 -26.31
CA PRO A 77 13.58 15.89 -27.37
C PRO A 77 13.83 14.49 -26.80
N LEU A 78 13.34 13.45 -27.49
CA LEU A 78 13.38 12.05 -27.01
C LEU A 78 14.76 11.59 -26.55
N ARG A 79 15.84 12.08 -27.16
CA ARG A 79 17.22 11.76 -26.78
C ARG A 79 17.54 12.16 -25.33
N GLU A 80 17.00 13.28 -24.85
CA GLU A 80 17.22 13.77 -23.48
C GLU A 80 16.36 13.00 -22.45
N VAL A 81 15.28 12.35 -22.90
CA VAL A 81 14.44 11.46 -22.08
C VAL A 81 15.07 10.07 -21.98
N ASP A 82 15.64 9.56 -23.09
CA ASP A 82 16.29 8.24 -23.20
C ASP A 82 17.42 8.07 -22.16
N ASP A 83 18.27 9.08 -22.01
CA ASP A 83 19.40 9.08 -21.07
C ASP A 83 18.97 9.02 -19.57
N ARG A 84 17.68 9.23 -19.24
CA ARG A 84 17.15 9.15 -17.85
C ARG A 84 16.49 7.81 -17.53
N ILE A 85 16.03 7.06 -18.54
CA ILE A 85 15.41 5.73 -18.36
C ILE A 85 16.45 4.69 -17.95
N ASP A 86 17.73 4.92 -18.23
CA ASP A 86 18.85 4.07 -17.81
C ASP A 86 19.12 4.07 -16.28
N THR A 87 18.30 4.76 -15.49
CA THR A 87 18.24 4.54 -14.04
C THR A 87 17.61 3.18 -13.77
N ARG A 88 18.43 2.15 -13.94
CA ARG A 88 18.13 0.73 -13.71
C ARG A 88 17.44 0.55 -12.37
N THR A 89 16.16 0.18 -12.39
CA THR A 89 15.56 -0.59 -11.31
C THR A 89 16.25 -1.95 -11.32
N ASP A 90 17.26 -2.14 -10.48
CA ASP A 90 18.05 -3.39 -10.39
C ASP A 90 17.20 -4.66 -10.08
N ASP A 91 15.89 -4.51 -9.86
CA ASP A 91 14.92 -5.60 -9.63
C ASP A 91 14.23 -6.13 -10.90
N LEU A 92 14.38 -5.51 -12.09
CA LEU A 92 13.66 -5.92 -13.32
C LEU A 92 14.50 -6.69 -14.36
N ASP A 93 15.80 -6.90 -14.11
CA ASP A 93 16.70 -7.51 -15.10
C ASP A 93 16.69 -9.05 -15.13
N ASP A 94 15.87 -9.70 -14.32
CA ASP A 94 15.53 -11.10 -14.58
C ASP A 94 14.32 -11.11 -15.51
N PRO A 95 14.46 -11.47 -16.81
CA PRO A 95 13.31 -11.60 -17.68
C PRO A 95 12.37 -12.60 -17.03
N ALA A 96 11.20 -12.12 -16.58
CA ALA A 96 10.18 -12.97 -16.01
C ALA A 96 10.02 -14.18 -16.93
N PRO A 97 10.05 -15.42 -16.40
CA PRO A 97 9.81 -16.60 -17.21
C PRO A 97 8.53 -16.36 -18.00
N PRO A 98 8.47 -16.79 -19.29
CA PRO A 98 7.33 -16.50 -20.13
C PRO A 98 6.06 -16.88 -19.37
N GLU A 99 5.22 -15.88 -19.11
CA GLU A 99 3.93 -16.08 -18.48
C GLU A 99 3.24 -17.23 -19.21
N PRO A 100 2.83 -18.31 -18.52
CA PRO A 100 2.11 -19.38 -19.17
C PRO A 100 0.93 -18.75 -19.89
N HIS A 101 0.78 -19.05 -21.18
CA HIS A 101 -0.30 -18.51 -22.00
C HIS A 101 -1.63 -18.87 -21.33
N GLN A 102 -2.20 -17.94 -20.56
CA GLN A 102 -3.50 -18.18 -19.98
C GLN A 102 -4.46 -18.31 -21.16
N PRO A 103 -5.16 -19.45 -21.29
CA PRO A 103 -6.08 -19.61 -22.39
C PRO A 103 -7.07 -18.44 -22.36
N LEU A 104 -7.37 -17.90 -23.54
CA LEU A 104 -8.35 -16.83 -23.67
C LEU A 104 -9.66 -17.32 -23.04
N ARG A 105 -10.07 -16.67 -21.95
CA ARG A 105 -11.37 -16.94 -21.32
C ARG A 105 -12.46 -16.84 -22.38
N THR A 106 -13.27 -17.87 -22.46
CA THR A 106 -14.47 -17.94 -23.30
C THR A 106 -15.42 -16.82 -22.92
N GLU A 107 -16.32 -16.45 -23.84
CA GLU A 107 -17.30 -15.40 -23.59
C GLU A 107 -18.18 -15.72 -22.36
N ALA A 108 -18.56 -17.00 -22.19
CA ALA A 108 -19.32 -17.43 -21.03
C ALA A 108 -18.55 -17.27 -19.71
N GLU A 109 -17.23 -17.46 -19.69
CA GLU A 109 -16.40 -17.18 -18.50
C GLU A 109 -16.24 -15.69 -18.23
N ARG A 110 -16.19 -14.87 -19.27
CA ARG A 110 -16.16 -13.40 -19.13
C ARG A 110 -17.46 -12.87 -18.53
N ASP A 111 -18.58 -13.47 -18.90
CA ASP A 111 -19.92 -13.08 -18.45
C ASP A 111 -20.41 -13.83 -17.21
N GLY A 112 -19.62 -14.73 -16.63
CA GLY A 112 -20.00 -15.52 -15.45
C GLY A 112 -21.10 -16.57 -15.70
N ARG A 113 -21.33 -16.96 -16.95
CA ARG A 113 -22.36 -17.92 -17.42
C ARG A 113 -21.80 -19.31 -17.73
N SER A 114 -20.59 -19.62 -17.27
CA SER A 114 -19.92 -20.91 -17.53
C SER A 114 -20.72 -22.13 -17.05
N ALA A 115 -21.65 -21.95 -16.11
CA ALA A 115 -22.53 -23.01 -15.61
C ALA A 115 -23.78 -23.23 -16.48
N ASP A 116 -24.18 -22.24 -17.29
CA ASP A 116 -25.39 -22.26 -18.11
C ASP A 116 -25.13 -22.78 -19.53
N GLU A 117 -23.87 -22.77 -19.98
CA GLU A 117 -23.46 -23.31 -21.26
C GLU A 117 -23.00 -24.76 -21.12
N ALA A 118 -23.68 -25.67 -21.83
CA ALA A 118 -23.32 -27.09 -21.89
C ALA A 118 -21.98 -27.26 -22.59
N GLY A 119 -20.89 -27.12 -21.84
CA GLY A 119 -19.53 -27.05 -22.35
C GLY A 119 -18.55 -26.31 -21.43
N GLY A 120 -18.98 -25.81 -20.26
CA GLY A 120 -18.10 -25.19 -19.27
C GLY A 120 -16.88 -26.06 -18.91
N SER A 121 -15.83 -25.43 -18.36
CA SER A 121 -14.48 -25.99 -18.19
C SER A 121 -14.40 -27.41 -17.60
N VAL A 122 -15.34 -27.80 -16.72
CA VAL A 122 -15.42 -29.16 -16.16
C VAL A 122 -15.80 -30.22 -17.21
N ALA A 123 -16.70 -29.89 -18.14
CA ALA A 123 -17.15 -30.81 -19.19
C ALA A 123 -16.08 -31.00 -20.29
N GLU A 124 -15.31 -29.95 -20.63
CA GLU A 124 -14.18 -30.02 -21.59
C GLU A 124 -13.03 -30.88 -21.04
N ALA A 125 -12.65 -30.68 -19.77
CA ALA A 125 -11.60 -31.46 -19.10
C ALA A 125 -11.91 -32.97 -19.06
N LEU A 126 -13.19 -33.35 -19.00
CA LEU A 126 -13.63 -34.75 -19.06
C LEU A 126 -13.59 -35.33 -20.49
N ARG A 127 -13.59 -34.49 -21.54
CA ARG A 127 -13.55 -34.91 -22.95
C ARG A 127 -12.11 -35.10 -23.46
N GLU A 128 -11.19 -34.23 -23.05
CA GLU A 128 -9.78 -34.29 -23.49
C GLU A 128 -8.94 -35.31 -22.70
N GLY A 129 -9.42 -35.79 -21.56
CA GLY A 129 -8.74 -36.79 -20.72
C GLY A 129 -8.88 -38.26 -21.18
N ARG A 130 -9.07 -38.56 -22.47
CA ARG A 130 -9.18 -39.94 -23.00
C ARG A 130 -8.16 -40.28 -24.08
#